data_AF-A0A9C8E1A9-F1
#
_entry.id   AF-A0A9C8E1A9-F1
#
_cell.length_a   1.000
_cell.length_b   1.000
_cell.length_c   1.000
_cell.angle_alpha   90.00
_cell.angle_beta   90.00
_cell.angle_gamma   90.00
#
_symmetry.space_group_name_H-M   'P 1'
#
loop_
_entity.id
_entity.type
_entity.pdbx_description
1 polymer ?
#
loop_
_entity_poly.entity_id
_entity_poly.type
_entity_poly.pdbx_seq_one_letter_code
_entity_poly.pdbx_strand_id
1 'polypeptide(L)'
;MGGSETKPETTLSMPKPDNQLILHKHVVTGEGRQICQNQKPDYACKRIAMMLAERDLSEKANVALAAQSTLDNGKITTDIIHTQTQAVIANRTIVYNNYDADDNSYVYRLQATVSSF
;
A
#
# COMPACT_ATOMS: atom_id res chain seq x y z
N MET A 1 57.14 -38.52 19.36
CA MET A 1 56.06 -38.14 20.30
C MET A 1 56.10 -36.62 20.38
N GLY A 2 55.26 -35.82 19.72
CA GLY A 2 53.84 -35.96 19.42
C GLY A 2 53.10 -34.85 20.16
N GLY A 3 53.39 -33.58 19.85
CA GLY A 3 52.77 -32.41 20.49
C GLY A 3 51.87 -31.69 19.50
N SER A 4 50.58 -31.97 19.57
CA SER A 4 49.52 -31.42 18.73
C SER A 4 49.40 -29.90 18.93
N GLU A 5 49.39 -29.19 17.81
CA GLU A 5 48.93 -27.80 17.72
C GLU A 5 47.46 -27.73 18.16
N THR A 6 47.11 -26.82 19.06
CA THR A 6 45.73 -26.36 19.21
C THR A 6 45.72 -24.83 19.16
N LYS A 7 45.38 -24.34 17.96
CA LYS A 7 44.96 -22.96 17.72
C LYS A 7 43.74 -22.68 18.60
N PRO A 8 43.58 -21.49 19.21
CA PRO A 8 42.30 -21.12 19.79
C PRO A 8 41.27 -21.03 18.66
N GLU A 9 40.27 -21.90 18.70
CA GLU A 9 39.07 -21.75 17.90
C GLU A 9 38.35 -20.49 18.38
N THR A 10 38.55 -19.38 17.66
CA THR A 10 37.65 -18.24 17.75
C THR A 10 36.28 -18.73 17.29
N THR A 11 35.42 -19.08 18.23
CA THR A 11 33.99 -19.17 17.97
C THR A 11 33.52 -17.76 17.64
N LEU A 12 33.54 -17.41 16.35
CA LEU A 12 32.73 -16.33 15.79
C LEU A 12 31.28 -16.73 16.07
N SER A 13 30.77 -16.30 17.22
CA SER A 13 29.34 -16.23 17.46
C SER A 13 28.79 -15.28 16.42
N MET A 14 28.36 -15.83 15.28
CA MET A 14 27.50 -15.09 14.37
C MET A 14 26.31 -14.65 15.21
N PRO A 15 26.04 -13.33 15.35
CA PRO A 15 24.79 -12.92 15.94
C PRO A 15 23.70 -13.61 15.12
N LYS A 16 22.81 -14.35 15.80
CA LYS A 16 21.57 -14.80 15.15
C LYS A 16 21.00 -13.56 14.47
N PRO A 17 20.68 -13.60 13.16
CA PRO A 17 19.91 -12.51 12.59
C PRO A 17 18.64 -12.46 13.42
N ASP A 18 18.50 -11.43 14.24
CA ASP A 18 17.23 -11.05 14.81
C ASP A 18 16.37 -10.73 13.58
N ASN A 19 15.65 -11.74 13.08
CA ASN A 19 14.55 -11.56 12.15
C ASN A 19 13.47 -10.79 12.90
N GLN A 20 13.73 -9.50 13.17
CA GLN A 20 12.69 -8.57 13.54
C GLN A 20 11.79 -8.51 12.31
N LEU A 21 10.56 -9.00 12.45
CA LEU A 21 9.49 -8.71 11.50
C LEU A 21 9.37 -7.18 11.46
N ILE A 22 9.91 -6.56 10.42
CA ILE A 22 9.80 -5.12 10.24
C ILE A 22 8.42 -4.89 9.62
N LEU A 23 7.49 -4.38 10.42
CA LEU A 23 6.19 -3.96 9.92
C LEU A 23 6.35 -2.74 9.00
N HIS A 24 6.34 -2.96 7.69
CA HIS A 24 6.37 -1.89 6.70
C HIS A 24 4.96 -1.31 6.54
N LYS A 25 4.78 -0.03 6.91
CA LYS A 25 3.53 0.72 6.72
C LYS A 25 3.69 1.73 5.60
N HIS A 26 2.86 1.62 4.57
CA HIS A 26 2.81 2.56 3.46
C HIS A 26 1.46 3.24 3.41
N VAL A 27 1.46 4.57 3.40
CA VAL A 27 0.23 5.35 3.22
C VAL A 27 0.05 5.63 1.74
N VAL A 28 -1.03 5.13 1.17
CA VAL A 28 -1.39 5.33 -0.24
C VAL A 28 -2.61 6.25 -0.33
N THR A 29 -2.60 7.14 -1.33
CA THR A 29 -3.70 8.08 -1.59
C THR A 29 -4.16 7.93 -3.03
N GLY A 30 -5.45 7.65 -3.20
CA GLY A 30 -6.13 7.60 -4.48
C GLY A 30 -6.95 8.86 -4.71
N GLU A 31 -6.94 9.38 -5.93
CA GLU A 31 -7.67 10.59 -6.32
C GLU A 31 -8.57 10.33 -7.51
N GLY A 32 -9.75 10.96 -7.50
CA GLY A 32 -10.70 10.90 -8.59
C GLY A 32 -11.34 12.25 -8.81
N ARG A 33 -11.38 12.69 -10.07
CA ARG A 33 -12.05 13.91 -10.50
C ARG A 33 -13.03 13.58 -11.62
N GLN A 34 -14.25 14.12 -11.52
CA GLN A 34 -15.25 14.01 -12.57
C GLN A 34 -15.84 15.38 -12.88
N ILE A 35 -15.81 15.79 -14.16
CA ILE A 35 -16.55 16.96 -14.64
C ILE A 35 -18.04 16.60 -14.72
N CYS A 36 -18.89 17.42 -14.13
CA CYS A 36 -20.33 17.19 -14.09
C CYS A 36 -20.97 17.68 -15.38
N GLN A 37 -21.86 16.87 -15.97
CA GLN A 37 -22.57 17.26 -17.19
C GLN A 37 -23.61 18.35 -16.93
N ASN A 38 -24.12 18.44 -15.71
CA ASN A 38 -25.07 19.45 -15.27
C ASN A 38 -24.40 20.40 -14.28
N GLN A 39 -24.70 21.71 -14.35
CA GLN A 39 -24.15 22.75 -13.45
C GLN A 39 -24.76 22.74 -12.05
N LYS A 40 -24.74 21.58 -11.38
CA LYS A 40 -25.15 21.41 -9.98
C LYS A 40 -24.35 20.27 -9.35
N PRO A 41 -24.24 20.23 -8.02
CA PRO A 41 -23.80 19.04 -7.30
C PRO A 41 -24.68 17.84 -7.67
N ASP A 42 -24.26 17.07 -8.67
CA ASP A 42 -24.91 15.88 -9.15
C ASP A 42 -24.37 14.65 -8.42
N TYR A 43 -25.29 13.88 -7.84
CA TYR A 43 -24.95 12.66 -7.12
C TYR A 43 -24.25 11.64 -8.02
N ALA A 44 -24.64 11.54 -9.30
CA ALA A 44 -23.97 10.64 -10.24
C ALA A 44 -22.54 11.11 -10.52
N CYS A 45 -22.32 12.41 -10.75
CA CYS A 45 -20.99 13.00 -10.87
C CYS A 45 -20.10 12.72 -9.65
N LYS A 46 -20.62 12.93 -8.44
CA LYS A 46 -19.92 12.59 -7.19
C LYS A 46 -19.54 11.12 -7.12
N ARG A 47 -20.48 10.23 -7.46
CA ARG A 47 -20.27 8.79 -7.46
C ARG A 47 -19.18 8.35 -8.44
N ILE A 48 -19.11 8.97 -9.62
CA ILE A 48 -18.05 8.68 -10.58
C ILE A 48 -16.69 9.13 -10.07
N ALA A 49 -16.59 10.35 -9.49
CA ALA A 49 -15.35 10.82 -8.87
C ALA A 49 -14.87 9.86 -7.76
N MET A 50 -15.80 9.35 -6.94
CA MET A 50 -15.50 8.33 -5.93
C MET A 50 -14.99 7.02 -6.55
N MET A 51 -15.65 6.49 -7.58
CA MET A 51 -15.20 5.26 -8.25
C MET A 51 -13.82 5.41 -8.89
N LEU A 52 -13.51 6.59 -9.45
CA LEU A 52 -12.18 6.90 -9.97
C LEU A 52 -11.13 6.91 -8.85
N ALA A 53 -11.44 7.53 -7.71
CA ALA A 53 -10.54 7.53 -6.55
C ALA A 53 -10.31 6.12 -5.98
N GLU A 54 -11.34 5.26 -5.95
CA GLU A 54 -11.21 3.87 -5.52
C GLU A 54 -10.34 3.05 -6.46
N ARG A 55 -10.49 3.25 -7.77
CA ARG A 55 -9.64 2.60 -8.78
C ARG A 55 -8.18 3.02 -8.63
N ASP A 56 -7.90 4.32 -8.56
CA ASP A 56 -6.54 4.85 -8.38
C ASP A 56 -5.92 4.36 -7.06
N LEU A 57 -6.69 4.36 -5.97
CA LEU A 57 -6.26 3.80 -4.69
C LEU A 57 -5.90 2.31 -4.82
N SER A 58 -6.73 1.52 -5.52
CA SER A 58 -6.49 0.10 -5.77
C SER A 58 -5.19 -0.14 -6.55
N GLU A 59 -4.95 0.64 -7.60
CA GLU A 59 -3.76 0.52 -8.44
C GLU A 59 -2.50 0.84 -7.63
N LYS A 60 -2.54 1.93 -6.84
CA LYS A 60 -1.41 2.32 -5.95
C LYS A 60 -1.18 1.34 -4.82
N ALA A 61 -2.24 0.80 -4.21
CA ALA A 61 -2.14 -0.22 -3.17
C ALA A 61 -1.50 -1.51 -3.71
N ASN A 62 -1.89 -1.96 -4.92
CA ASN A 62 -1.28 -3.10 -5.60
C ASN A 62 0.23 -2.88 -5.82
N VAL A 63 0.63 -1.70 -6.30
CA VAL A 63 2.06 -1.37 -6.52
C VAL A 63 2.83 -1.37 -5.21
N ALA A 64 2.29 -0.77 -4.15
CA ALA A 64 2.92 -0.75 -2.83
C ALA A 64 3.11 -2.17 -2.26
N LEU A 65 2.10 -3.03 -2.41
CA LEU A 65 2.15 -4.43 -1.99
C LEU A 65 3.15 -5.25 -2.81
N ALA A 66 3.21 -5.05 -4.13
CA ALA A 66 4.15 -5.74 -5.01
C ALA A 66 5.60 -5.33 -4.76
N ALA A 67 5.85 -4.02 -4.56
CA ALA A 67 7.16 -3.51 -4.18
C ALA A 67 7.64 -4.13 -2.86
N GLN A 68 6.73 -4.25 -1.89
CA GLN A 68 7.03 -4.83 -0.59
C GLN A 68 7.30 -6.35 -0.67
N SER A 69 6.56 -7.10 -1.49
CA SER A 69 6.86 -8.52 -1.76
C SER A 69 8.27 -8.76 -2.28
N THR A 70 8.86 -7.78 -2.96
CA THR A 70 10.22 -7.86 -3.51
C THR A 70 11.28 -7.66 -2.41
N LEU A 71 10.94 -6.88 -1.37
CA LEU A 71 11.79 -6.65 -0.20
C LEU A 71 11.73 -7.82 0.80
N ASP A 72 10.57 -8.46 0.97
CA ASP A 72 10.35 -9.54 1.94
C ASP A 72 10.89 -10.92 1.47
N ASN A 73 11.81 -10.93 0.51
CA ASN A 73 12.51 -12.12 0.00
C ASN A 73 11.63 -13.30 -0.46
N GLY A 74 10.39 -12.97 -0.88
CA GLY A 74 9.56 -13.81 -1.75
C GLY A 74 8.69 -14.84 -1.03
N LYS A 75 7.37 -14.59 -1.04
CA LYS A 75 6.38 -15.36 -1.82
C LYS A 75 4.98 -14.77 -1.60
N ILE A 76 4.76 -13.50 -1.93
CA ILE A 76 3.39 -12.99 -2.03
C ILE A 76 2.87 -13.38 -3.43
N THR A 77 1.91 -14.29 -3.47
CA THR A 77 1.24 -14.67 -4.73
C THR A 77 0.29 -13.56 -5.17
N THR A 78 -0.01 -13.49 -6.47
CA THR A 78 -0.97 -12.51 -7.03
C THR A 78 -2.32 -12.52 -6.31
N ASP A 79 -2.77 -13.69 -5.83
CA ASP A 79 -4.02 -13.84 -5.07
C ASP A 79 -3.97 -13.17 -3.69
N ILE A 80 -2.80 -13.21 -3.03
CA ILE A 80 -2.59 -12.54 -1.74
C ILE A 80 -2.54 -11.02 -1.97
N ILE A 81 -1.88 -10.56 -3.03
CA ILE A 81 -1.87 -9.14 -3.40
C ILE A 81 -3.30 -8.66 -3.66
N HIS A 82 -4.09 -9.41 -4.44
CA HIS A 82 -5.46 -9.06 -4.75
C HIS A 82 -6.33 -8.97 -3.48
N THR A 83 -6.25 -9.97 -2.61
CA THR A 83 -7.01 -10.02 -1.34
C THR A 83 -6.63 -8.86 -0.41
N GLN A 84 -5.33 -8.59 -0.27
CA GLN A 84 -4.85 -7.49 0.56
C GLN A 84 -5.23 -6.13 -0.02
N THR A 85 -5.19 -5.95 -1.34
CA THR A 85 -5.67 -4.73 -1.99
C THR A 85 -7.16 -4.50 -1.74
N GLN A 86 -7.99 -5.54 -1.80
CA GLN A 86 -9.41 -5.41 -1.44
C GLN A 86 -9.58 -4.99 0.03
N ALA A 87 -8.78 -5.54 0.96
CA ALA A 87 -8.83 -5.16 2.37
C ALA A 87 -8.36 -3.71 2.62
N VAL A 88 -7.35 -3.24 1.87
CA VAL A 88 -6.87 -1.85 1.92
C VAL A 88 -7.97 -0.89 1.45
N ILE A 89 -8.66 -1.23 0.36
CA ILE A 89 -9.79 -0.43 -0.13
C ILE A 89 -10.94 -0.48 0.89
N ALA A 90 -11.23 -1.61 1.51
CA ALA A 90 -12.28 -1.71 2.53
C ALA A 90 -12.02 -0.77 3.73
N ASN A 91 -10.77 -0.59 4.12
CA ASN A 91 -10.35 0.25 5.25
C ASN A 91 -9.94 1.69 4.87
N ARG A 92 -10.34 2.16 3.68
CA ARG A 92 -10.04 3.53 3.22
C ARG A 92 -10.75 4.59 4.06
N THR A 93 -10.11 5.74 4.21
CA THR A 93 -10.65 6.95 4.82
C THR A 93 -10.85 8.01 3.75
N ILE A 94 -11.97 8.73 3.79
CA ILE A 94 -12.22 9.88 2.91
C ILE A 94 -11.48 11.09 3.49
N VAL A 95 -10.50 11.61 2.77
CA VAL A 95 -9.71 12.77 3.20
C VAL A 95 -10.09 14.04 2.45
N TYR A 96 -10.74 13.90 1.29
CA TYR A 96 -11.28 15.03 0.56
C TYR A 96 -12.52 14.60 -0.22
N ASN A 97 -13.57 15.41 -0.17
CA ASN A 97 -14.79 15.22 -0.93
C ASN A 97 -15.43 16.59 -1.12
N ASN A 98 -15.17 17.24 -2.25
CA ASN A 98 -15.68 18.58 -2.52
C ASN A 98 -16.16 18.71 -3.96
N TYR A 99 -17.13 19.60 -4.13
CA TYR A 99 -17.52 20.09 -5.45
C TYR A 99 -16.74 21.37 -5.75
N ASP A 100 -16.01 21.36 -6.85
CA ASP A 100 -15.30 22.49 -7.42
C ASP A 100 -16.24 23.21 -8.40
N ALA A 101 -16.70 24.39 -8.02
CA ALA A 101 -17.65 25.18 -8.80
C ALA A 101 -17.01 25.83 -10.03
N ASP A 102 -15.70 26.09 -9.98
CA ASP A 102 -14.98 26.74 -11.08
C ASP A 102 -14.81 25.76 -12.25
N ASP A 103 -14.47 24.51 -11.94
CA ASP A 103 -14.33 23.43 -12.92
C ASP A 103 -15.63 22.64 -13.15
N ASN A 104 -16.73 22.99 -12.45
CA ASN A 104 -17.98 22.22 -12.43
C ASN A 104 -17.70 20.71 -12.23
N SER A 105 -16.93 20.37 -11.20
CA SER A 105 -16.40 19.01 -11.03
C SER A 105 -16.46 18.54 -9.59
N TYR A 106 -16.60 17.22 -9.40
CA TYR A 106 -16.37 16.60 -8.10
C TYR A 106 -14.96 16.09 -8.01
N VAL A 107 -14.31 16.36 -6.88
CA VAL A 107 -13.00 15.82 -6.54
C VAL A 107 -13.13 15.01 -5.25
N TYR A 108 -12.60 13.80 -5.30
CA TYR A 108 -12.65 12.81 -4.23
C TYR A 108 -11.25 12.28 -3.96
N ARG A 109 -10.83 12.23 -2.70
CA ARG A 109 -9.56 11.63 -2.29
C ARG A 109 -9.78 10.64 -1.17
N LEU A 110 -9.19 9.48 -1.34
CA LEU A 110 -9.24 8.35 -0.43
C LEU A 110 -7.82 8.04 0.02
N GLN A 111 -7.66 7.75 1.31
CA GLN A 111 -6.39 7.37 1.88
C GLN A 111 -6.52 6.00 2.53
N ALA A 112 -5.53 5.15 2.37
CA ALA A 112 -5.48 3.87 3.06
C ALA A 112 -4.04 3.55 3.49
N THR A 113 -3.92 2.72 4.52
CA THR A 113 -2.63 2.20 4.97
C THR A 113 -2.48 0.76 4.49
N VAL A 114 -1.41 0.51 3.77
CA VAL A 114 -0.93 -0.83 3.39
C VAL A 114 0.06 -1.28 4.46
N SER A 115 -0.06 -2.52 4.94
CA SER A 115 0.87 -3.10 5.92
C SER A 115 1.22 -4.53 5.53
N SER A 116 2.51 -4.91 5.60
CA SER A 116 2.98 -6.30 5.49
C SER A 116 3.83 -6.68 6.71
N PHE A 117 3.94 -7.98 6.99
CA PHE A 117 4.67 -8.54 8.13
C PHE A 117 6.02 -9.10 7.70
#